data_AF-A0A958GHX2-F1
#
_entry.id   AF-A0A958GHX2-F1
#
_cell.length_a   1.000
_cell.length_b   1.000
_cell.length_c   1.000
_cell.angle_alpha   90.00
_cell.angle_beta   90.00
_cell.angle_gamma   90.00
#
_symmetry.space_group_name_H-M   'P 1'
#
loop_
_entity.id
_entity.type
_entity.pdbx_description
1 polymer ?
#
loop_
_entity_poly.entity_id
_entity_poly.type
_entity_poly.pdbx_seq_one_letter_code
_entity_poly.pdbx_strand_id
1 'polypeptide(L)'
;IVGIIDEEDLLVALYNKGEALSEKVAGYMVTDLKTLPPSAPLEQAIELARAGFVPIIQDANAFYGLITKSDIVSYLRNRAIRPETTT
;
A
#
# COMPACT_ATOMS: atom_id res chain seq x y z
N ILE A 1 -7.95 -10.46 1.73
CA ILE A 1 -6.48 -10.45 1.99
C ILE A 1 -6.25 -10.92 3.42
N VAL A 2 -5.18 -11.66 3.70
CA VAL A 2 -4.87 -12.18 5.06
C VAL A 2 -3.73 -11.45 5.75
N GLY A 3 -2.94 -10.65 5.02
CA GLY A 3 -1.88 -9.80 5.52
C GLY A 3 -1.11 -9.15 4.36
N ILE A 4 -0.29 -8.16 4.68
CA ILE A 4 0.64 -7.53 3.74
C ILE A 4 2.05 -7.56 4.34
N ILE A 5 3.05 -7.68 3.49
CA ILE A 5 4.44 -7.55 3.89
C ILE A 5 5.11 -6.60 2.90
N ASP A 6 5.94 -5.69 3.40
CA ASP A 6 6.70 -4.77 2.55
C ASP A 6 8.22 -4.89 2.76
N GLU A 7 8.96 -3.99 2.13
CA GLU A 7 10.42 -3.97 2.19
C GLU A 7 10.95 -3.63 3.59
N GLU A 8 10.25 -2.78 4.35
CA GLU A 8 10.64 -2.41 5.72
C GLU A 8 10.46 -3.60 6.65
N ASP A 9 9.35 -4.35 6.51
CA ASP A 9 9.11 -5.58 7.26
C ASP A 9 10.21 -6.63 7.00
N LEU A 10 10.57 -6.83 5.72
CA LEU A 10 11.63 -7.76 5.33
C LEU A 10 13.01 -7.30 5.82
N LEU A 11 13.30 -6.01 5.73
CA LEU A 11 14.56 -5.44 6.23
C LEU A 11 14.71 -5.68 7.73
N VAL A 12 13.66 -5.40 8.51
CA VAL A 12 13.64 -5.63 9.96
C VAL A 12 13.75 -7.12 10.28
N ALA A 13 13.07 -7.99 9.54
CA ALA A 13 13.14 -9.43 9.72
C ALA A 13 14.56 -9.98 9.49
N LEU A 14 15.20 -9.56 8.39
CA LEU A 14 16.57 -9.95 8.03
C LEU A 14 17.60 -9.40 9.01
N TYR A 15 17.46 -8.13 9.41
CA TYR A 15 18.37 -7.50 10.36
C TYR A 15 18.37 -8.22 11.71
N ASN A 16 17.19 -8.60 12.20
CA ASN A 16 17.05 -9.23 13.52
C ASN A 16 17.39 -10.72 13.55
N LYS A 17 17.28 -11.45 12.43
CA LYS A 17 17.47 -12.92 12.39
C LYS A 17 18.63 -13.42 11.53
N GLY A 18 19.34 -12.54 10.82
CA GLY A 18 20.44 -12.94 9.94
C GLY A 18 19.95 -13.70 8.70
N GLU A 19 20.77 -14.61 8.16
CA GLU A 19 20.54 -15.27 6.87
C GLU A 19 19.37 -16.29 6.83
N ALA A 20 18.76 -16.63 7.98
CA ALA A 20 17.80 -17.73 8.07
C ALA A 20 16.33 -17.26 8.17
N LEU A 21 15.77 -16.75 7.06
CA LEU A 21 14.31 -16.64 6.90
C LEU A 21 13.71 -18.04 6.60
N SER A 22 13.59 -18.87 7.64
CA SER A 22 12.97 -20.20 7.54
C SER A 22 11.54 -20.25 8.14
N GLU A 23 11.10 -19.16 8.75
CA GLU A 23 9.78 -19.02 9.36
C GLU A 23 8.72 -18.63 8.32
N LYS A 24 7.45 -18.86 8.67
CA LYS A 24 6.32 -18.51 7.80
C LYS A 24 6.21 -16.99 7.64
N VAL A 25 5.87 -16.53 6.44
CA VAL A 25 5.57 -15.12 6.13
C VAL A 25 4.54 -14.53 7.11
N ALA A 26 3.60 -15.36 7.59
CA ALA A 26 2.61 -14.96 8.58
C ALA A 26 3.19 -14.42 9.90
N GLY A 27 4.45 -14.74 10.23
CA GLY A 27 5.14 -14.20 11.41
C GLY A 27 5.70 -12.79 11.23
N TYR A 28 5.75 -12.28 9.99
CA TYR A 28 6.33 -10.98 9.66
C TYR A 28 5.34 -10.04 8.97
N MET A 29 4.24 -10.57 8.41
CA MET A 29 3.23 -9.75 7.74
C MET A 29 2.41 -8.93 8.73
N VAL A 30 2.06 -7.71 8.33
CA VAL A 30 1.06 -6.88 9.02
C VAL A 30 -0.34 -7.40 8.70
N THR A 31 -1.15 -7.56 9.75
CA THR A 31 -2.54 -8.06 9.66
C THR A 31 -3.58 -6.99 10.00
N ASP A 32 -3.20 -5.88 10.63
CA ASP A 32 -4.06 -4.69 10.76
C ASP A 32 -4.04 -3.89 9.46
N LEU A 33 -4.81 -4.38 8.49
CA LEU A 33 -4.89 -3.81 7.16
C LEU A 33 -5.81 -2.58 7.16
N LYS A 34 -5.30 -1.43 6.71
CA LYS A 34 -6.11 -0.24 6.46
C LYS A 34 -6.60 -0.26 5.03
N THR A 35 -7.92 -0.23 4.87
CA THR A 35 -8.55 -0.34 3.55
C THR A 35 -9.45 0.84 3.23
N LEU A 36 -9.51 1.21 1.96
CA LEU A 36 -10.35 2.28 1.43
C LEU A 36 -11.26 1.72 0.32
N PRO A 37 -12.51 2.18 0.20
CA PRO A 37 -13.34 1.86 -0.96
C PRO A 37 -12.79 2.54 -2.22
N PRO A 38 -13.08 2.01 -3.43
CA PRO A 38 -12.67 2.64 -4.69
C PRO A 38 -13.17 4.08 -4.87
N SER A 39 -14.26 4.44 -4.19
CA SER A 39 -14.84 5.79 -4.18
C SER A 39 -14.17 6.75 -3.19
N ALA A 40 -13.19 6.29 -2.40
CA ALA A 40 -12.50 7.14 -1.44
C ALA A 40 -11.70 8.25 -2.15
N PRO A 41 -11.66 9.47 -1.60
CA PRO A 41 -10.84 10.54 -2.13
C PRO A 41 -9.36 10.18 -2.03
N LEU A 42 -8.57 10.59 -3.03
CA LEU A 42 -7.14 10.28 -3.14
C LEU A 42 -6.35 10.74 -1.91
N GLU A 43 -6.78 11.83 -1.28
CA GLU A 43 -6.18 12.39 -0.07
C GLU A 43 -6.14 11.38 1.07
N GLN A 44 -7.16 10.51 1.21
CA GLN A 44 -7.14 9.47 2.24
C GLN A 44 -6.06 8.41 1.97
N ALA A 45 -5.85 8.04 0.70
CA ALA A 45 -4.78 7.12 0.33
C ALA A 45 -3.40 7.76 0.58
N ILE A 46 -3.26 9.06 0.33
CA ILE A 46 -2.05 9.83 0.65
C ILE A 46 -1.77 9.84 2.15
N GLU A 47 -2.78 10.10 2.99
CA GLU A 47 -2.59 10.12 4.44
C GLU A 47 -2.21 8.75 5.00
N LEU A 48 -2.82 7.66 4.51
CA LEU A 48 -2.39 6.30 4.86
C LEU A 48 -0.93 6.04 4.46
N ALA A 49 -0.55 6.42 3.23
CA ALA A 49 0.82 6.27 2.75
C ALA A 49 1.82 7.08 3.58
N ARG A 50 1.44 8.29 4.01
CA ARG A 50 2.27 9.15 4.89
C ARG A 50 2.44 8.54 6.28
N ALA A 51 1.44 7.83 6.77
CA ALA A 51 1.48 7.12 8.05
C ALA A 51 2.23 5.76 7.99
N GLY A 52 2.82 5.41 6.84
CA GLY A 52 3.58 4.16 6.68
C GLY A 52 2.72 2.95 6.30
N PHE A 53 1.41 3.13 6.05
CA PHE A 53 0.57 2.05 5.56
C PHE A 53 0.62 1.96 4.03
N VAL A 54 0.35 0.77 3.51
CA VAL A 54 0.05 0.58 2.08
C VAL A 54 -1.48 0.60 1.92
N PRO A 55 -2.06 1.63 1.25
CA PRO A 55 -3.49 1.68 0.99
C PRO A 55 -3.96 0.45 0.21
N ILE A 56 -4.90 -0.29 0.80
CA ILE A 56 -5.57 -1.42 0.18
C ILE A 56 -6.95 -0.96 -0.30
N ILE A 57 -7.23 -1.13 -1.59
CA ILE A 57 -8.50 -0.76 -2.18
C ILE A 57 -9.42 -1.98 -2.23
N GLN A 58 -10.48 -1.94 -1.45
CA GLN A 58 -11.52 -2.96 -1.42
C GLN A 58 -12.87 -2.37 -1.02
N ASP A 59 -13.95 -3.01 -1.45
CA ASP A 59 -15.28 -2.82 -0.91
C ASP A 59 -15.87 -4.15 -0.43
N ALA A 60 -17.17 -4.17 -0.13
CA ALA A 60 -17.85 -5.37 0.34
C ALA A 60 -17.89 -6.52 -0.69
N ASN A 61 -17.72 -6.21 -1.97
CA ASN A 61 -17.87 -7.16 -3.07
C ASN A 61 -16.52 -7.65 -3.60
N ALA A 62 -15.50 -6.79 -3.58
CA ALA A 62 -14.23 -7.11 -4.23
C ALA A 62 -13.00 -6.43 -3.60
N PHE A 63 -11.87 -7.12 -3.75
CA PHE A 63 -10.55 -6.54 -3.63
C PHE A 63 -10.09 -6.04 -5.00
N TYR A 64 -9.70 -4.77 -5.08
CA TYR A 64 -9.29 -4.11 -6.32
C TYR A 64 -7.78 -4.04 -6.49
N GLY A 65 -7.04 -3.92 -5.39
CA GLY A 65 -5.59 -3.80 -5.44
C GLY A 65 -5.02 -3.03 -4.26
N LEU A 66 -3.74 -2.71 -4.38
CA LEU A 66 -3.02 -1.84 -3.46
C LEU A 66 -2.48 -0.64 -4.23
N ILE A 67 -2.28 0.47 -3.54
CA ILE A 67 -1.66 1.68 -4.09
C ILE A 67 -0.36 1.93 -3.36
N THR A 68 0.74 2.05 -4.08
CA THR A 68 2.04 2.41 -3.51
C THR A 68 2.29 3.92 -3.54
N LYS A 69 3.25 4.41 -2.76
CA LYS A 69 3.74 5.79 -2.86
C LYS A 69 4.19 6.13 -4.28
N SER A 70 4.84 5.19 -4.96
CA SER A 70 5.29 5.34 -6.35
C SER A 70 4.12 5.49 -7.33
N ASP A 71 3.02 4.76 -7.13
CA ASP A 71 1.81 4.91 -7.94
C ASP A 71 1.20 6.30 -7.78
N ILE A 72 1.10 6.79 -6.54
CA ILE A 72 0.61 8.14 -6.24
C ILE A 72 1.46 9.20 -6.94
N VAL A 73 2.79 9.10 -6.82
CA VAL A 73 3.72 10.04 -7.48
C VAL A 73 3.57 9.99 -8.99
N SER A 74 3.50 8.79 -9.57
CA SER A 74 3.33 8.58 -11.01
C SER A 74 2.01 9.18 -11.50
N TYR A 75 0.92 8.94 -10.77
CA TYR A 75 -0.40 9.49 -11.06
C TYR A 75 -0.40 11.03 -11.03
N LEU A 76 0.11 11.63 -9.95
CA LEU A 76 0.17 13.09 -9.79
C LEU A 76 1.03 13.76 -10.88
N ARG A 77 2.18 13.17 -11.23
CA ARG A 77 3.03 13.63 -12.33
C ARG A 77 2.27 13.61 -13.66
N ASN A 78 1.59 12.51 -13.97
CA ASN A 78 0.87 12.38 -15.23
C ASN A 78 -0.32 13.34 -15.33
N ARG A 79 -1.00 13.61 -14.20
CA ARG A 79 -2.10 14.58 -14.11
C ARG A 79 -1.60 16.02 -14.33
N ALA A 80 -0.44 16.38 -13.78
CA ALA A 80 0.15 17.70 -14.01
C ALA A 80 0.55 17.93 -15.47
N ILE A 81 0.96 16.87 -16.18
CA ILE A 81 1.35 16.92 -17.61
C ILE A 81 0.12 16.96 -18.54
N ARG A 82 -1.02 16.38 -18.11
CA ARG A 82 -2.29 16.40 -18.83
C ARG A 82 -3.29 17.26 -18.05
N PRO A 83 -3.23 18.60 -18.13
CA PRO A 83 -4.25 19.43 -17.51
C PRO A 83 -5.61 19.00 -18.06
N GLU A 84 -6.52 18.67 -17.15
CA GLU A 84 -7.83 18.14 -17.49
C GLU A 84 -8.53 19.10 -18.44
N THR A 85 -8.75 18.65 -19.68
CA THR A 85 -9.57 19.38 -20.64
C THR A 85 -11.00 19.27 -20.13
N THR A 86 -11.37 20.17 -19.23
CA THR A 86 -12.75 20.32 -18.77
C THR A 86 -13.56 20.78 -19.98
N THR A 87 -14.44 19.89 -20.46
CA THR A 87 -15.53 20.21 -21.38
C THR A 87 -16.78 20.50 -20.57
#